data_AF-A0A6A3M8X0-F1
#
_entry.id   AF-A0A6A3M8X0-F1
#
_cell.length_a   1.000
_cell.length_b   1.000
_cell.length_c   1.000
_cell.angle_alpha   90.00
_cell.angle_beta   90.00
_cell.angle_gamma   90.00
#
_symmetry.space_group_name_H-M   'P 1'
#
loop_
_entity.id
_entity.type
_entity.pdbx_description
1 polymer ?
#
loop_
_entity_poly.entity_id
_entity_poly.type
_entity_poly.pdbx_seq_one_letter_code
_entity_poly.pdbx_strand_id
1 'polypeptide(L)'
;MMLKQCKVSGDLPKEDDLPKLFEWTDDNCGNVMAINEIDDIVHFTGSKFYVRKEILCVLEIFMNVYQDEFDHDKVVNKQFILMGSPGTGKSCILALICFYVAVHYKRPVVWFRQVAGGLYPITTRLFYKGKYYEWEDAKGEIYETLYNAMGSSGIDPIKCWFCLDGITQDKVIEKGWFNQYKLLATSGQFSPKSGAVPFVKMCLVPYWRQKDLEDFGRNHMQMSDVDDRLFVSGGSLREFLSDDAKTTVLLALKEIEKPEHAKNLLTTIGIGSSKQIDRIRMQGVQDRNKAEHYVNVEKWASCVMSKFALQRMAAMMSPDFFETLMGIAKGMKDDRLEGVALEGHFHSSVRHQRSILVQYYKYDNVNRKTVHDWESIMRQEMGSIEVNGPSVVKCEGGNRKECVAVMESWASNPSEMDYWIPATSLCETIDAVAKWTLPGKVVRFCFLQLTKATIRKFDADVLWELAQPFVNWQLPVCYIALLPEDPDEDKRLRFRMNPVEVTLQTVLDHIPLYVAHFQVASQLTSG
;
A
#
# COMPACT_ATOMS: atom_id res chain seq x y z
N MET A 1 29.98 35.07 5.46
CA MET A 1 29.01 35.81 6.30
C MET A 1 27.82 34.93 6.67
N MET A 2 27.19 34.22 5.72
CA MET A 2 26.06 33.31 5.98
C MET A 2 26.31 32.20 7.01
N LEU A 3 27.46 31.50 6.98
CA LEU A 3 27.76 30.47 7.99
C LEU A 3 27.78 31.01 9.42
N LYS A 4 28.14 32.29 9.60
CA LYS A 4 28.16 32.94 10.93
C LYS A 4 26.76 33.30 11.44
N GLN A 5 25.74 33.28 10.58
CA GLN A 5 24.35 33.55 10.92
C GLN A 5 23.56 32.25 11.17
N CYS A 6 24.19 31.10 10.96
CA CYS A 6 23.61 29.80 11.24
C CYS A 6 23.52 29.58 12.75
N LYS A 7 22.32 29.25 13.24
CA LYS A 7 22.07 28.98 14.67
C LYS A 7 22.22 27.50 15.03
N VAL A 8 22.10 26.61 14.04
CA VAL A 8 22.12 25.15 14.24
C VAL A 8 23.24 24.57 13.39
N SER A 9 24.29 24.10 14.03
CA SER A 9 25.43 23.48 13.35
C SER A 9 26.09 22.43 14.22
N GLY A 10 26.68 21.43 13.59
CA GLY A 10 27.45 20.40 14.28
C GLY A 10 28.37 19.66 13.31
N ASP A 11 29.00 18.60 13.81
CA ASP A 11 29.83 17.73 12.98
C ASP A 11 28.96 16.73 12.22
N LEU A 12 29.38 16.37 11.01
CA LEU A 12 28.75 15.28 10.27
C LEU A 12 29.17 13.93 10.88
N PRO A 13 28.34 12.88 10.74
CA PRO A 13 28.71 11.54 11.14
C PRO A 13 29.97 11.07 10.42
N LYS A 14 30.74 10.18 11.05
CA LYS A 14 31.89 9.56 10.38
C LYS A 14 31.39 8.48 9.43
N GLU A 15 32.29 8.07 8.53
CA GLU A 15 31.97 7.05 7.53
C GLU A 15 31.54 5.72 8.16
N ASP A 16 32.22 5.29 9.23
CA ASP A 16 31.88 4.06 9.97
C ASP A 16 30.54 4.15 10.72
N ASP A 17 30.02 5.36 10.93
CA ASP A 17 28.73 5.60 11.59
C ASP A 17 27.56 5.53 10.60
N LEU A 18 27.85 5.53 9.29
CA LEU A 18 26.84 5.48 8.23
C LEU A 18 26.62 4.05 7.74
N PRO A 19 25.37 3.71 7.34
CA PRO A 19 25.13 2.46 6.66
C PRO A 19 25.92 2.40 5.35
N LYS A 20 26.43 1.22 5.03
CA LYS A 20 27.12 0.92 3.77
C LYS A 20 26.13 0.80 2.59
N LEU A 21 25.52 1.93 2.24
CA LEU A 21 24.37 2.07 1.37
C LEU A 21 24.49 1.30 0.04
N PHE A 22 25.67 1.34 -0.58
CA PHE A 22 25.93 0.72 -1.89
C PHE A 22 26.63 -0.64 -1.82
N GLU A 23 26.81 -1.20 -0.62
CA GLU A 23 27.23 -2.60 -0.42
C GLU A 23 26.02 -3.53 -0.18
N TRP A 24 24.81 -2.98 -0.11
CA TRP A 24 23.62 -3.79 0.14
C TRP A 24 23.25 -4.69 -1.03
N THR A 25 22.87 -5.91 -0.70
CA THR A 25 22.43 -6.95 -1.63
C THR A 25 21.05 -7.48 -1.22
N ASP A 26 20.55 -8.46 -1.96
CA ASP A 26 19.27 -9.10 -1.63
C ASP A 26 19.28 -9.76 -0.23
N ASP A 27 20.45 -10.16 0.27
CA ASP A 27 20.63 -10.70 1.64
C ASP A 27 20.34 -9.66 2.73
N ASN A 28 20.38 -8.37 2.38
CA ASN A 28 20.05 -7.29 3.30
C ASN A 28 18.55 -7.01 3.37
N CYS A 29 17.75 -7.47 2.41
CA CYS A 29 16.31 -7.21 2.38
C CYS A 29 15.60 -7.82 3.61
N GLY A 30 14.70 -7.06 4.24
CA GLY A 30 14.05 -7.46 5.50
C GLY A 30 14.81 -7.03 6.75
N ASN A 31 16.07 -6.63 6.63
CA ASN A 31 16.84 -6.12 7.75
C ASN A 31 16.58 -4.63 7.98
N VAL A 32 16.81 -4.21 9.22
CA VAL A 32 16.76 -2.81 9.63
C VAL A 32 18.16 -2.31 9.93
N MET A 33 18.53 -1.20 9.29
CA MET A 33 19.81 -0.53 9.45
C MET A 33 19.64 0.65 10.41
N ALA A 34 20.59 0.82 11.33
CA ALA A 34 20.61 1.97 12.21
C ALA A 34 20.97 3.23 11.41
N ILE A 35 20.22 4.30 11.63
CA ILE A 35 20.42 5.62 11.01
C ILE A 35 20.30 6.74 12.06
N ASN A 36 20.61 6.45 13.33
CA ASN A 36 20.47 7.40 14.45
C ASN A 36 21.15 8.74 14.15
N GLU A 37 22.40 8.69 13.67
CA GLU A 37 23.19 9.88 13.38
C GLU A 37 22.60 10.75 12.26
N ILE A 38 21.84 10.14 11.34
CA ILE A 38 21.09 10.88 10.30
C ILE A 38 19.80 11.45 10.89
N ASP A 39 19.09 10.65 11.69
CA ASP A 39 17.84 11.05 12.34
C ASP A 39 18.03 12.23 13.31
N ASP A 40 19.15 12.27 14.01
CA ASP A 40 19.50 13.36 14.94
C ASP A 40 19.71 14.70 14.22
N ILE A 41 20.06 14.69 12.94
CA ILE A 41 20.29 15.90 12.13
C ILE A 41 19.04 16.31 11.36
N VAL A 42 18.28 15.35 10.82
CA VAL A 42 17.19 15.64 9.87
C VAL A 42 15.80 15.45 10.51
N HIS A 43 15.69 14.65 11.56
CA HIS A 43 14.45 14.24 12.21
C HIS A 43 13.47 13.57 11.22
N PHE A 44 13.64 12.26 11.06
CA PHE A 44 12.71 11.37 10.38
C PHE A 44 11.69 10.80 11.37
N THR A 45 10.84 9.89 10.88
CA THR A 45 9.87 9.14 11.69
C THR A 45 10.55 8.08 12.58
N GLY A 46 11.87 8.03 12.63
CA GLY A 46 12.64 7.11 13.48
C GLY A 46 14.05 6.85 12.98
N SER A 47 14.85 6.29 13.87
CA SER A 47 16.29 6.06 13.69
C SER A 47 16.67 4.75 13.00
N LYS A 48 15.72 4.15 12.31
CA LYS A 48 15.81 2.81 11.71
C LYS A 48 15.35 2.84 10.26
N PHE A 49 16.13 2.23 9.38
CA PHE A 49 15.83 2.12 7.96
C PHE A 49 15.66 0.66 7.54
N TYR A 50 14.44 0.29 7.13
CA TYR A 50 14.15 -1.05 6.65
C TYR A 50 14.52 -1.20 5.17
N VAL A 51 15.37 -2.18 4.86
CA VAL A 51 15.89 -2.40 3.51
C VAL A 51 14.91 -3.23 2.69
N ARG A 52 14.50 -2.70 1.55
CA ARG A 52 13.59 -3.34 0.59
C ARG A 52 14.31 -3.59 -0.74
N LYS A 53 13.85 -4.60 -1.49
CA LYS A 53 14.34 -4.87 -2.85
C LYS A 53 14.25 -3.64 -3.75
N GLU A 54 13.14 -2.91 -3.60
CA GLU A 54 12.86 -1.69 -4.34
C GLU A 54 13.90 -0.59 -4.09
N ILE A 55 14.47 -0.52 -2.89
CA ILE A 55 15.52 0.45 -2.54
C ILE A 55 16.82 0.07 -3.24
N LEU A 56 17.17 -1.22 -3.28
CA LEU A 56 18.37 -1.69 -3.98
C LEU A 56 18.36 -1.30 -5.46
N CYS A 57 17.23 -1.52 -6.15
CA CYS A 57 17.07 -1.09 -7.55
C CYS A 57 17.20 0.43 -7.72
N VAL A 58 16.61 1.23 -6.81
CA VAL A 58 16.74 2.69 -6.87
C VAL A 58 18.20 3.14 -6.71
N LEU A 59 18.94 2.53 -5.78
CA LEU A 59 20.36 2.82 -5.53
C LEU A 59 21.25 2.38 -6.69
N GLU A 60 20.98 1.22 -7.29
CA GLU A 60 21.66 0.74 -8.51
C GLU A 60 21.51 1.75 -9.65
N ILE A 61 20.28 2.23 -9.89
CA ILE A 61 19.99 3.21 -10.95
C ILE A 61 20.69 4.54 -10.67
N PHE A 62 20.70 4.98 -9.40
CA PHE A 62 21.44 6.17 -8.99
C PHE A 62 22.94 6.04 -9.30
N MET A 63 23.56 4.93 -8.90
CA MET A 63 24.97 4.68 -9.19
C MET A 63 25.23 4.63 -10.69
N ASN A 64 24.41 3.92 -11.46
CA ASN A 64 24.56 3.86 -12.92
C ASN A 64 24.50 5.24 -13.60
N VAL A 65 23.85 6.23 -12.99
CA VAL A 65 23.81 7.60 -13.51
C VAL A 65 25.07 8.40 -13.14
N TYR A 66 25.57 8.24 -11.91
CA TYR A 66 26.62 9.11 -11.34
C TYR A 66 27.96 8.43 -11.10
N GLN A 67 28.11 7.15 -11.42
CA GLN A 67 29.34 6.39 -11.19
C GLN A 67 30.56 7.07 -11.80
N ASP A 68 30.45 7.53 -13.05
CA ASP A 68 31.54 8.27 -13.71
C ASP A 68 31.92 9.57 -13.00
N GLU A 69 30.95 10.22 -12.35
CA GLU A 69 31.22 11.41 -11.55
C GLU A 69 31.95 11.06 -10.26
N PHE A 70 31.64 9.92 -9.64
CA PHE A 70 32.28 9.47 -8.42
C PHE A 70 33.69 8.91 -8.69
N ASP A 71 33.84 8.06 -9.70
CA ASP A 71 35.07 7.34 -9.99
C ASP A 71 36.11 8.21 -10.73
N HIS A 72 35.64 9.14 -11.57
CA HIS A 72 36.50 9.88 -12.51
C HIS A 72 36.38 11.41 -12.40
N ASP A 73 35.65 11.96 -11.42
CA ASP A 73 35.30 13.39 -11.28
C ASP A 73 34.71 14.02 -12.55
N LYS A 74 34.08 13.21 -13.41
CA LYS A 74 33.42 13.68 -14.64
C LYS A 74 32.08 14.30 -14.32
N VAL A 75 31.88 15.55 -14.73
CA VAL A 75 30.59 16.24 -14.57
C VAL A 75 29.46 15.48 -15.27
N VAL A 76 28.49 15.00 -14.49
CA VAL A 76 27.24 14.44 -15.01
C VAL A 76 26.16 15.51 -14.96
N ASN A 77 25.80 16.05 -16.13
CA ASN A 77 24.71 17.00 -16.27
C ASN A 77 23.35 16.27 -16.39
N LYS A 78 22.98 15.52 -15.34
CA LYS A 78 21.66 14.89 -15.21
C LYS A 78 21.05 15.17 -13.86
N GLN A 79 19.76 15.44 -13.85
CA GLN A 79 18.93 15.51 -12.66
C GLN A 79 18.31 14.16 -12.39
N PHE A 80 18.26 13.75 -11.12
CA PHE A 80 17.65 12.51 -10.69
C PHE A 80 16.40 12.78 -9.85
N ILE A 81 15.26 12.29 -10.31
CA ILE A 81 13.96 12.56 -9.70
C ILE A 81 13.43 11.29 -9.06
N LEU A 82 13.43 11.25 -7.73
CA LEU A 82 12.75 10.23 -6.94
C LEU A 82 11.26 10.56 -6.86
N MET A 83 10.43 9.78 -7.55
CA MET A 83 8.98 9.91 -7.57
C MET A 83 8.29 8.83 -6.76
N GLY A 84 7.01 9.01 -6.46
CA GLY A 84 6.16 7.98 -5.85
C GLY A 84 5.26 8.54 -4.77
N SER A 85 4.24 7.79 -4.39
CA SER A 85 3.22 8.25 -3.44
C SER A 85 3.80 8.62 -2.06
N PRO A 86 3.11 9.47 -1.28
CA PRO A 86 3.54 9.77 0.08
C PRO A 86 3.69 8.52 0.96
N GLY A 87 4.76 8.48 1.78
CA GLY A 87 5.05 7.34 2.67
C GLY A 87 5.81 6.17 2.03
N THR A 88 6.35 6.32 0.81
CA THR A 88 7.18 5.28 0.17
C THR A 88 8.65 5.27 0.59
N GLY A 89 9.10 6.27 1.36
CA GLY A 89 10.47 6.37 1.88
C GLY A 89 11.43 7.27 1.08
N LYS A 90 10.96 7.96 0.04
CA LYS A 90 11.77 8.84 -0.84
C LYS A 90 12.70 9.79 -0.09
N SER A 91 12.16 10.55 0.87
CA SER A 91 12.91 11.54 1.65
C SER A 91 14.04 10.90 2.46
N CYS A 92 13.83 9.68 2.97
CA CYS A 92 14.84 8.95 3.71
C CYS A 92 15.94 8.40 2.78
N ILE A 93 15.56 7.87 1.60
CA ILE A 93 16.53 7.46 0.56
C ILE A 93 17.38 8.66 0.12
N LEU A 94 16.76 9.82 -0.14
CA LEU A 94 17.47 11.04 -0.51
C LEU A 94 18.46 11.47 0.58
N ALA A 95 18.07 11.38 1.85
CA ALA A 95 18.95 11.72 2.96
C ALA A 95 20.16 10.79 3.02
N LEU A 96 19.94 9.47 2.91
CA LEU A 96 21.03 8.48 2.88
C LEU A 96 22.03 8.80 1.75
N ILE A 97 21.53 9.16 0.56
CA ILE A 97 22.37 9.59 -0.57
C ILE A 97 23.12 10.89 -0.23
N CYS A 98 22.45 11.90 0.34
CA CYS A 98 23.07 13.17 0.71
C CYS A 98 24.22 12.98 1.71
N PHE A 99 24.00 12.18 2.76
CA PHE A 99 25.04 11.87 3.74
C PHE A 99 26.18 11.07 3.13
N TYR A 100 25.88 10.07 2.30
CA TYR A 100 26.91 9.32 1.59
C TYR A 100 27.79 10.22 0.72
N VAL A 101 27.19 11.11 -0.07
CA VAL A 101 27.94 12.07 -0.91
C VAL A 101 28.79 13.03 -0.06
N ALA A 102 28.23 13.53 1.05
CA ALA A 102 28.92 14.48 1.92
C ALA A 102 30.06 13.87 2.73
N VAL A 103 29.91 12.63 3.20
CA VAL A 103 30.86 11.97 4.11
C VAL A 103 31.88 11.15 3.34
N HIS A 104 31.44 10.25 2.46
CA HIS A 104 32.33 9.35 1.72
C HIS A 104 33.11 10.11 0.63
N TYR A 105 32.40 10.84 -0.23
CA TYR A 105 33.05 11.61 -1.31
C TYR A 105 33.49 13.02 -0.92
N LYS A 106 33.19 13.46 0.31
CA LYS A 106 33.57 14.78 0.85
C LYS A 106 33.09 15.95 -0.02
N ARG A 107 31.97 15.76 -0.73
CA ARG A 107 31.39 16.78 -1.63
C ARG A 107 30.40 17.67 -0.91
N PRO A 108 30.32 18.97 -1.24
CA PRO A 108 29.32 19.86 -0.66
C PRO A 108 27.91 19.42 -1.06
N VAL A 109 26.99 19.38 -0.10
CA VAL A 109 25.56 19.10 -0.34
C VAL A 109 24.74 20.24 0.23
N VAL A 110 23.84 20.80 -0.57
CA VAL A 110 22.83 21.77 -0.12
C VAL A 110 21.47 21.10 -0.25
N TRP A 111 20.74 21.01 0.85
CA TRP A 111 19.49 20.28 0.89
C TRP A 111 18.36 21.15 1.45
N PHE A 112 17.40 21.47 0.59
CA PHE A 112 16.14 22.11 0.97
C PHE A 112 15.06 21.04 1.23
N ARG A 113 14.43 21.08 2.41
CA ARG A 113 13.40 20.13 2.82
C ARG A 113 12.13 20.85 3.24
N GLN A 114 11.03 20.49 2.58
CA GLN A 114 9.66 20.88 2.95
C GLN A 114 8.88 19.65 3.41
N VAL A 115 8.50 19.60 4.69
CA VAL A 115 7.66 18.52 5.20
C VAL A 115 6.18 18.87 5.00
N ALA A 116 5.44 18.00 4.31
CA ALA A 116 4.00 18.17 4.12
C ALA A 116 3.25 18.15 5.45
N GLY A 117 2.32 19.09 5.65
CA GLY A 117 1.53 19.23 6.88
C GLY A 117 2.10 20.23 7.90
N GLY A 118 3.29 20.81 7.66
CA GLY A 118 3.84 21.89 8.49
C GLY A 118 4.27 21.48 9.91
N LEU A 119 4.34 20.18 10.19
CA LEU A 119 4.79 19.63 11.48
C LEU A 119 6.22 20.03 11.82
N TYR A 120 7.06 20.22 10.80
CA TYR A 120 8.44 20.68 10.92
C TYR A 120 8.65 21.94 10.10
N PRO A 121 9.51 22.87 10.57
CA PRO A 121 9.86 24.04 9.79
C PRO A 121 10.51 23.63 8.46
N ILE A 122 10.22 24.39 7.41
CA ILE A 122 10.93 24.27 6.14
C ILE A 122 12.37 24.68 6.41
N THR A 123 13.33 23.84 6.03
CA THR A 123 14.73 24.03 6.38
C THR A 123 15.63 23.85 5.17
N THR A 124 16.70 24.63 5.13
CA THR A 124 17.84 24.43 4.24
C THR A 124 19.03 23.97 5.07
N ARG A 125 19.69 22.91 4.63
CA ARG A 125 20.91 22.37 5.24
C ARG A 125 22.08 22.46 4.27
N LEU A 126 23.27 22.74 4.80
CA LEU A 126 24.54 22.64 4.08
C LEU A 126 25.42 21.62 4.78
N PHE A 127 25.87 20.61 4.04
CA PHE A 127 26.91 19.68 4.46
C PHE A 127 28.22 20.10 3.78
N TYR A 128 29.19 20.55 4.57
CA TYR A 128 30.43 21.10 4.03
C TYR A 128 31.59 20.93 4.99
N LYS A 129 32.69 20.36 4.49
CA LYS A 129 33.94 20.15 5.23
C LYS A 129 33.74 19.43 6.57
N GLY A 130 32.97 18.33 6.56
CA GLY A 130 32.73 17.51 7.75
C GLY A 130 31.77 18.12 8.77
N LYS A 131 31.06 19.20 8.41
CA LYS A 131 30.07 19.86 9.28
C LYS A 131 28.73 20.01 8.59
N TYR A 132 27.67 20.06 9.39
CA TYR A 132 26.36 20.47 8.94
C TYR A 132 25.99 21.86 9.49
N TYR A 133 25.20 22.57 8.71
CA TYR A 133 24.62 23.87 9.04
C TYR A 133 23.16 23.84 8.64
N GLU A 134 22.28 24.37 9.48
CA GLU A 134 20.84 24.38 9.24
C GLU A 134 20.25 25.78 9.46
N TRP A 135 19.32 26.14 8.58
CA TRP A 135 18.54 27.36 8.65
C TRP A 135 17.07 27.04 8.41
N GLU A 136 16.19 27.69 9.18
CA GLU A 136 14.79 27.82 8.79
C GLU A 136 14.72 28.64 7.49
N ASP A 137 14.01 28.12 6.50
CA ASP A 137 13.98 28.65 5.14
C ASP A 137 12.58 28.56 4.53
N ALA A 138 11.60 29.16 5.21
CA ALA A 138 10.19 29.13 4.80
C ALA A 138 9.94 29.56 3.35
N LYS A 139 10.80 30.44 2.82
CA LYS A 139 10.69 31.00 1.47
C LYS A 139 11.68 30.40 0.46
N GLY A 140 12.73 29.69 0.90
CA GLY A 140 13.79 29.21 0.01
C GLY A 140 14.89 30.23 -0.28
N GLU A 141 14.92 31.36 0.43
CA GLU A 141 15.89 32.44 0.22
C GLU A 141 17.31 31.99 0.60
N ILE A 142 17.45 31.14 1.63
CA ILE A 142 18.76 30.60 2.03
C ILE A 142 19.29 29.65 0.96
N TYR A 143 18.43 28.78 0.42
CA TYR A 143 18.78 27.88 -0.68
C TYR A 143 19.30 28.66 -1.90
N GLU A 144 18.57 29.67 -2.36
CA GLU A 144 18.97 30.52 -3.49
C GLU A 144 20.27 31.27 -3.22
N THR A 145 20.42 31.80 -2.01
CA THR A 145 21.64 32.52 -1.63
C THR A 145 22.84 31.58 -1.61
N LEU A 146 22.70 30.34 -1.11
CA LEU A 146 23.75 29.33 -1.17
C LEU A 146 24.11 28.97 -2.61
N TYR A 147 23.11 28.80 -3.48
CA TYR A 147 23.32 28.53 -4.91
C TYR A 147 24.18 29.61 -5.58
N ASN A 148 23.81 30.88 -5.41
CA ASN A 148 24.54 32.01 -5.98
C ASN A 148 25.93 32.20 -5.35
N ALA A 149 26.04 31.94 -4.04
CA ALA A 149 27.29 32.10 -3.31
C ALA A 149 28.35 31.06 -3.69
N MET A 150 27.96 29.81 -3.98
CA MET A 150 28.91 28.78 -4.42
C MET A 150 29.63 29.21 -5.70
N GLY A 151 28.87 29.60 -6.73
CA GLY A 151 29.44 30.09 -7.98
C GLY A 151 30.33 31.31 -7.79
N SER A 152 29.90 32.27 -6.96
CA SER A 152 30.69 33.47 -6.65
C SER A 152 31.97 33.18 -5.84
N SER A 153 32.01 32.06 -5.12
CA SER A 153 33.16 31.65 -4.29
C SER A 153 34.19 30.80 -5.06
N GLY A 154 34.02 30.66 -6.38
CA GLY A 154 34.88 29.80 -7.22
C GLY A 154 34.65 28.31 -7.02
N ILE A 155 33.59 27.92 -6.31
CA ILE A 155 33.13 26.53 -6.26
C ILE A 155 32.16 26.36 -7.42
N ASP A 156 32.53 25.53 -8.39
CA ASP A 156 31.63 25.17 -9.49
C ASP A 156 30.32 24.62 -8.90
N PRO A 157 29.16 25.29 -9.10
CA PRO A 157 27.88 24.82 -8.59
C PRO A 157 27.54 23.41 -9.05
N ILE A 158 28.08 22.98 -10.19
CA ILE A 158 27.89 21.62 -10.73
C ILE A 158 28.59 20.56 -9.87
N LYS A 159 29.65 20.92 -9.15
CA LYS A 159 30.34 20.05 -8.18
C LYS A 159 29.66 20.05 -6.81
N CYS A 160 28.66 20.91 -6.60
CA CYS A 160 27.84 20.95 -5.39
C CYS A 160 26.51 20.20 -5.62
N TRP A 161 26.12 19.38 -4.66
CA TRP A 161 24.92 18.56 -4.74
C TRP A 161 23.73 19.30 -4.15
N PHE A 162 23.06 20.07 -5.01
CA PHE A 162 21.80 20.73 -4.66
C PHE A 162 20.63 19.73 -4.70
N CYS A 163 19.92 19.60 -3.58
CA CYS A 163 18.92 18.57 -3.35
C CYS A 163 17.62 19.20 -2.85
N LEU A 164 16.49 18.76 -3.41
CA LEU A 164 15.15 19.23 -3.06
C LEU A 164 14.31 18.07 -2.52
N ASP A 165 13.61 18.26 -1.41
CA ASP A 165 12.74 17.25 -0.79
C ASP A 165 11.38 17.82 -0.42
N GLY A 166 10.32 17.10 -0.82
CA GLY A 166 8.94 17.40 -0.45
C GLY A 166 8.32 18.61 -1.17
N ILE A 167 8.96 19.07 -2.25
CA ILE A 167 8.46 20.13 -3.14
C ILE A 167 7.90 19.52 -4.44
N THR A 168 6.83 20.11 -4.98
CA THR A 168 6.22 19.68 -6.25
C THR A 168 6.90 20.34 -7.45
N GLN A 169 6.77 19.74 -8.64
CA GLN A 169 7.33 20.32 -9.87
C GLN A 169 6.84 21.75 -10.11
N ASP A 170 5.55 22.03 -9.90
CA ASP A 170 4.97 23.36 -10.08
C ASP A 170 5.64 24.42 -9.20
N LYS A 171 5.88 24.10 -7.91
CA LYS A 171 6.57 24.99 -6.98
C LYS A 171 8.05 25.18 -7.36
N VAL A 172 8.71 24.15 -7.88
CA VAL A 172 10.08 24.26 -8.40
C VAL A 172 10.13 25.22 -9.59
N ILE A 173 9.13 25.15 -10.48
CA ILE A 173 9.01 26.05 -11.63
C ILE A 173 8.71 27.49 -11.17
N GLU A 174 7.75 27.67 -10.25
CA GLU A 174 7.37 28.97 -9.68
C GLU A 174 8.59 29.69 -9.08
N LYS A 175 9.46 28.94 -8.40
CA LYS A 175 10.71 29.46 -7.81
C LYS A 175 11.86 29.63 -8.81
N GLY A 176 11.70 29.22 -10.07
CA GLY A 176 12.79 29.27 -11.05
C GLY A 176 13.94 28.30 -10.75
N TRP A 177 13.70 27.28 -9.93
CA TRP A 177 14.73 26.35 -9.47
C TRP A 177 14.93 25.15 -10.41
N PHE A 178 14.26 25.11 -11.57
CA PHE A 178 14.28 23.93 -12.45
C PHE A 178 15.70 23.47 -12.81
N ASN A 179 16.66 24.39 -12.98
CA ASN A 179 18.06 24.07 -13.29
C ASN A 179 19.01 24.16 -12.08
N GLN A 180 18.48 24.34 -10.87
CA GLN A 180 19.26 24.63 -9.66
C GLN A 180 19.33 23.44 -8.71
N TYR A 181 19.00 22.23 -9.16
CA TYR A 181 19.11 21.02 -8.35
C TYR A 181 19.63 19.85 -9.19
N LYS A 182 20.22 18.90 -8.47
CA LYS A 182 20.70 17.62 -8.98
C LYS A 182 19.76 16.49 -8.58
N LEU A 183 19.25 16.51 -7.35
CA LEU A 183 18.32 15.51 -6.85
C LEU A 183 16.99 16.15 -6.43
N LEU A 184 15.88 15.49 -6.74
CA LEU A 184 14.54 15.88 -6.28
C LEU A 184 13.78 14.66 -5.77
N ALA A 185 13.28 14.72 -4.53
CA ALA A 185 12.30 13.77 -4.01
C ALA A 185 10.93 14.43 -3.95
N THR A 186 9.97 13.92 -4.74
CA THR A 186 8.63 14.51 -4.85
C THR A 186 7.52 13.47 -4.82
N SER A 187 6.39 13.81 -4.21
CA SER A 187 5.22 12.94 -4.11
C SER A 187 4.16 13.16 -5.18
N GLY A 188 4.39 14.13 -6.08
CA GLY A 188 3.50 14.44 -7.19
C GLY A 188 4.02 13.91 -8.52
N GLN A 189 3.28 14.20 -9.58
CA GLN A 189 3.74 13.93 -10.94
C GLN A 189 4.93 14.82 -11.30
N PHE A 190 5.84 14.25 -12.08
CA PHE A 190 6.88 14.99 -12.76
C PHE A 190 6.76 14.71 -14.25
N SER A 191 6.62 15.76 -15.04
CA SER A 191 6.54 15.69 -16.49
C SER A 191 7.60 16.61 -17.10
N PRO A 192 8.76 16.09 -17.51
CA PRO A 192 9.78 16.92 -18.14
C PRO A 192 9.27 17.38 -19.51
N LYS A 193 9.53 18.64 -19.85
CA LYS A 193 9.35 19.12 -21.24
C LYS A 193 10.28 18.32 -22.17
N SER A 194 9.89 18.13 -23.42
CA SER A 194 10.62 17.30 -24.40
C SER A 194 12.13 17.59 -24.47
N GLY A 195 12.53 18.86 -24.45
CA GLY A 195 13.94 19.26 -24.45
C GLY A 195 14.72 18.96 -23.16
N ALA A 196 14.04 18.73 -22.04
CA ALA A 196 14.65 18.39 -20.75
C ALA A 196 14.82 16.87 -20.55
N VAL A 197 14.12 16.04 -21.34
CA VAL A 197 14.15 14.57 -21.22
C VAL A 197 15.57 13.98 -21.22
N PRO A 198 16.52 14.43 -22.06
CA PRO A 198 17.89 13.89 -22.03
C PRO A 198 18.65 14.17 -20.73
N PHE A 199 18.25 15.21 -20.00
CA PHE A 199 18.91 15.71 -18.79
C PHE A 199 18.20 15.27 -17.50
N VAL A 200 17.08 14.56 -17.60
CA VAL A 200 16.30 14.11 -16.44
C VAL A 200 16.25 12.59 -16.42
N LYS A 201 16.56 12.01 -15.27
CA LYS A 201 16.29 10.61 -14.95
C LYS A 201 15.20 10.54 -13.89
N MET A 202 13.99 10.18 -14.31
CA MET A 202 12.91 9.86 -13.38
C MET A 202 13.06 8.43 -12.87
N CYS A 203 12.91 8.24 -11.56
CA CYS A 203 12.99 6.95 -10.89
C CYS A 203 11.83 6.83 -9.89
N LEU A 204 10.96 5.85 -10.09
CA LEU A 204 9.84 5.59 -9.19
C LEU A 204 10.33 4.88 -7.92
N VAL A 205 9.89 5.33 -6.75
CA VAL A 205 10.00 4.62 -5.48
C VAL A 205 8.61 4.06 -5.16
N PRO A 206 8.37 2.77 -5.48
CA PRO A 206 7.04 2.18 -5.38
C PRO A 206 6.59 1.99 -3.93
N TYR A 207 5.30 1.72 -3.78
CA TYR A 207 4.65 1.38 -2.51
C TYR A 207 5.32 0.22 -1.77
N TRP A 208 5.00 0.08 -0.49
CA TRP A 208 5.42 -1.05 0.34
C TRP A 208 4.55 -2.27 0.07
N ARG A 209 5.17 -3.43 -0.11
CA ARG A 209 4.43 -4.70 -0.20
C ARG A 209 3.91 -5.07 1.20
N GLN A 210 2.81 -5.80 1.23
CA GLN A 210 2.23 -6.28 2.50
C GLN A 210 3.26 -7.03 3.34
N LYS A 211 4.01 -7.97 2.74
CA LYS A 211 5.03 -8.75 3.46
C LYS A 211 6.07 -7.88 4.15
N ASP A 212 6.48 -6.78 3.51
CA ASP A 212 7.45 -5.86 4.09
C ASP A 212 6.86 -5.07 5.26
N LEU A 213 5.61 -4.62 5.15
CA LEU A 213 4.92 -3.93 6.26
C LEU A 213 4.58 -4.89 7.41
N GLU A 214 4.24 -6.13 7.12
CA GLU A 214 4.01 -7.17 8.13
C GLU A 214 5.27 -7.49 8.89
N ASP A 215 6.37 -7.74 8.18
CA ASP A 215 7.67 -7.99 8.81
C ASP A 215 8.10 -6.79 9.64
N PHE A 216 8.03 -5.58 9.07
CA PHE A 216 8.34 -4.35 9.78
C PHE A 216 7.49 -4.16 11.05
N GLY A 217 6.16 -4.27 10.92
CA GLY A 217 5.23 -4.10 12.02
C GLY A 217 5.40 -5.14 13.13
N ARG A 218 5.50 -6.41 12.78
CA ARG A 218 5.55 -7.52 13.75
C ARG A 218 6.94 -7.69 14.37
N ASN A 219 7.98 -7.69 13.54
CA ASN A 219 9.32 -8.09 13.97
C ASN A 219 10.18 -6.90 14.44
N HIS A 220 9.94 -5.70 13.91
CA HIS A 220 10.76 -4.53 14.22
C HIS A 220 10.08 -3.49 15.10
N MET A 221 8.74 -3.40 15.01
CA MET A 221 7.91 -2.48 15.79
C MET A 221 7.08 -3.17 16.88
N GLN A 222 6.99 -4.51 16.87
CA GLN A 222 6.21 -5.31 17.84
C GLN A 222 4.75 -4.88 17.96
N MET A 223 4.15 -4.47 16.85
CA MET A 223 2.76 -4.01 16.80
C MET A 223 1.81 -5.22 16.90
N SER A 224 0.80 -5.10 17.75
CA SER A 224 -0.25 -6.11 17.90
C SER A 224 -1.38 -5.98 16.86
N ASP A 225 -1.54 -4.79 16.28
CA ASP A 225 -2.66 -4.36 15.42
C ASP A 225 -2.28 -4.26 13.93
N VAL A 226 -1.25 -5.00 13.50
CA VAL A 226 -0.71 -4.96 12.12
C VAL A 226 -1.79 -5.16 11.06
N ASP A 227 -2.73 -6.08 11.27
CA ASP A 227 -3.79 -6.39 10.30
C ASP A 227 -4.78 -5.22 10.14
N ASP A 228 -5.10 -4.50 11.22
CA ASP A 228 -5.95 -3.31 11.20
C ASP A 228 -5.24 -2.13 10.54
N ARG A 229 -3.93 -1.97 10.79
CA ARG A 229 -3.11 -0.95 10.14
C ARG A 229 -3.02 -1.19 8.64
N LEU A 230 -2.73 -2.41 8.20
CA LEU A 230 -2.68 -2.80 6.78
C LEU A 230 -4.00 -2.56 6.06
N PHE A 231 -5.12 -2.87 6.73
CA PHE A 231 -6.46 -2.67 6.20
C PHE A 231 -6.71 -1.21 5.78
N VAL A 232 -6.15 -0.26 6.53
CA VAL A 232 -6.26 1.18 6.25
C VAL A 232 -5.13 1.68 5.36
N SER A 233 -3.88 1.35 5.65
CA SER A 233 -2.70 1.96 5.03
C SER A 233 -2.44 1.51 3.60
N GLY A 234 -2.87 0.28 3.25
CA GLY A 234 -2.41 -0.38 2.04
C GLY A 234 -0.88 -0.42 2.01
N GLY A 235 -0.27 0.19 0.99
CA GLY A 235 1.19 0.23 0.81
C GLY A 235 1.91 1.52 1.28
N SER A 236 1.29 2.35 2.12
CA SER A 236 1.95 3.53 2.69
C SER A 236 2.49 3.27 4.09
N LEU A 237 3.82 3.35 4.27
CA LEU A 237 4.40 3.26 5.62
C LEU A 237 3.93 4.40 6.52
N ARG A 238 3.73 5.59 5.95
CA ARG A 238 3.27 6.76 6.72
C ARG A 238 1.90 6.52 7.33
N GLU A 239 0.95 6.03 6.55
CA GLU A 239 -0.38 5.73 7.07
C GLU A 239 -0.36 4.46 7.94
N PHE A 240 0.53 3.50 7.67
CA PHE A 240 0.70 2.31 8.52
C PHE A 240 1.13 2.67 9.95
N LEU A 241 2.05 3.63 10.10
CA LEU A 241 2.55 4.10 11.39
C LEU A 241 1.65 5.12 12.09
N SER A 242 0.58 5.61 11.44
CA SER A 242 -0.25 6.69 11.96
C SER A 242 -1.49 6.16 12.67
N ASP A 243 -1.73 6.62 13.90
CA ASP A 243 -2.97 6.32 14.62
C ASP A 243 -4.20 7.03 14.00
N ASP A 244 -3.97 8.14 13.29
CA ASP A 244 -4.98 8.93 12.59
C ASP A 244 -5.19 8.51 11.12
N ALA A 245 -4.61 7.37 10.70
CA ALA A 245 -4.66 6.91 9.31
C ALA A 245 -6.08 6.79 8.78
N LYS A 246 -7.01 6.25 9.59
CA LYS A 246 -8.41 6.05 9.19
C LYS A 246 -9.09 7.39 8.88
N THR A 247 -8.92 8.38 9.75
CA THR A 247 -9.43 9.75 9.57
C THR A 247 -8.84 10.40 8.33
N THR A 248 -7.53 10.25 8.16
CA THR A 248 -6.80 10.78 7.02
C THR A 248 -7.30 10.21 5.69
N VAL A 249 -7.44 8.89 5.60
CA VAL A 249 -7.96 8.21 4.41
C VAL A 249 -9.42 8.59 4.15
N LEU A 250 -10.24 8.74 5.19
CA LEU A 250 -11.62 9.24 5.07
C LEU A 250 -11.68 10.65 4.49
N LEU A 251 -10.80 11.56 4.91
CA LEU A 251 -10.75 12.92 4.36
C LEU A 251 -10.35 12.89 2.87
N ALA A 252 -9.38 12.06 2.49
CA ALA A 252 -9.00 11.89 1.09
C ALA A 252 -10.13 11.26 0.25
N LEU A 253 -10.91 10.34 0.81
CA LEU A 253 -12.06 9.72 0.13
C LEU A 253 -13.17 10.75 -0.15
N LYS A 254 -13.38 11.73 0.74
CA LYS A 254 -14.40 12.79 0.54
C LYS A 254 -14.14 13.64 -0.70
N GLU A 255 -12.90 13.72 -1.18
CA GLU A 255 -12.56 14.41 -2.43
C GLU A 255 -12.97 13.62 -3.68
N ILE A 256 -13.31 12.34 -3.54
CA ILE A 256 -13.75 11.46 -4.62
C ILE A 256 -15.29 11.45 -4.64
N GLU A 257 -15.87 12.54 -5.13
CA GLU A 257 -17.33 12.74 -5.13
C GLU A 257 -18.07 11.94 -6.22
N LYS A 258 -17.38 11.57 -7.31
CA LYS A 258 -17.98 10.97 -8.50
C LYS A 258 -17.19 9.77 -9.02
N PRO A 259 -17.85 8.79 -9.69
CA PRO A 259 -17.17 7.64 -10.27
C PRO A 259 -16.01 8.00 -11.22
N GLU A 260 -16.13 9.09 -11.96
CA GLU A 260 -15.09 9.57 -12.88
C GLU A 260 -13.81 9.97 -12.11
N HIS A 261 -13.95 10.55 -10.92
CA HIS A 261 -12.80 10.90 -10.08
C HIS A 261 -12.07 9.64 -9.59
N ALA A 262 -12.83 8.59 -9.22
CA ALA A 262 -12.27 7.31 -8.80
C ALA A 262 -11.55 6.59 -9.94
N LYS A 263 -12.05 6.66 -11.19
CA LYS A 263 -11.36 6.05 -12.35
C LYS A 263 -9.94 6.59 -12.54
N ASN A 264 -9.70 7.87 -12.21
CA ASN A 264 -8.36 8.49 -12.27
C ASN A 264 -7.36 7.93 -11.26
N LEU A 265 -7.81 7.15 -10.27
CA LEU A 265 -6.92 6.47 -9.33
C LEU A 265 -6.11 5.35 -10.01
N LEU A 266 -6.66 4.78 -11.10
CA LEU A 266 -6.06 3.66 -11.83
C LEU A 266 -5.32 4.09 -13.10
N THR A 267 -5.43 5.35 -13.51
CA THR A 267 -4.73 5.85 -14.70
C THR A 267 -3.25 6.09 -14.40
N THR A 268 -2.38 5.96 -15.40
CA THR A 268 -0.96 6.36 -15.30
C THR A 268 -0.81 7.88 -15.35
N ILE A 269 -1.65 8.55 -16.13
CA ILE A 269 -1.78 10.00 -16.17
C ILE A 269 -2.57 10.42 -14.95
N GLY A 270 -1.91 11.04 -13.98
CA GLY A 270 -2.65 11.59 -12.87
C GLY A 270 -3.28 12.91 -13.29
N ILE A 271 -4.46 13.18 -12.76
CA ILE A 271 -4.83 14.58 -12.59
C ILE A 271 -3.82 15.12 -11.57
N GLY A 272 -3.09 16.18 -11.93
CA GLY A 272 -2.33 16.98 -10.97
C GLY A 272 -3.32 17.57 -9.98
N SER A 273 -3.67 16.77 -8.98
CA SER A 273 -4.67 17.14 -8.02
C SER A 273 -3.94 17.86 -6.90
N SER A 274 -4.25 19.14 -6.73
CA SER A 274 -3.96 19.85 -5.47
C SER A 274 -4.70 19.25 -4.27
N LYS A 275 -5.61 18.28 -4.51
CA LYS A 275 -6.42 17.58 -3.53
C LYS A 275 -5.76 16.25 -3.13
N GLN A 276 -5.97 15.83 -1.89
CA GLN A 276 -5.26 14.76 -1.16
C GLN A 276 -5.40 13.31 -1.72
N ILE A 277 -5.74 13.16 -2.99
CA ILE A 277 -5.96 11.88 -3.69
C ILE A 277 -4.70 10.99 -3.64
N ASP A 278 -3.51 11.59 -3.61
CA ASP A 278 -2.24 10.87 -3.48
C ASP A 278 -2.10 10.09 -2.16
N ARG A 279 -2.93 10.36 -1.15
CA ARG A 279 -2.95 9.56 0.09
C ARG A 279 -3.56 8.17 -0.12
N ILE A 280 -4.41 8.00 -1.12
CA ILE A 280 -5.11 6.75 -1.44
C ILE A 280 -4.48 6.07 -2.66
N ARG A 281 -4.02 6.87 -3.63
CA ARG A 281 -3.39 6.41 -4.86
C ARG A 281 -1.92 6.04 -4.63
N MET A 282 -1.59 4.80 -4.93
CA MET A 282 -0.24 4.23 -4.87
C MET A 282 0.31 4.01 -6.27
N GLN A 283 1.64 4.00 -6.39
CA GLN A 283 2.35 3.69 -7.64
C GLN A 283 3.28 2.50 -7.46
N GLY A 284 3.26 1.59 -8.42
CA GLY A 284 4.09 0.39 -8.46
C GLY A 284 4.77 0.21 -9.82
N VAL A 285 5.68 -0.77 -9.88
CA VAL A 285 6.37 -1.20 -11.10
C VAL A 285 5.93 -2.62 -11.48
N GLN A 286 5.98 -2.95 -12.77
CA GLN A 286 5.58 -4.25 -13.30
C GLN A 286 6.38 -5.43 -12.73
N ASP A 287 7.71 -5.27 -12.63
CA ASP A 287 8.61 -6.26 -12.03
C ASP A 287 9.63 -5.54 -11.16
N ARG A 288 9.58 -5.80 -9.86
CA ARG A 288 10.43 -5.11 -8.88
C ARG A 288 11.88 -5.54 -8.91
N ASN A 289 12.19 -6.68 -9.53
CA ASN A 289 13.55 -7.21 -9.59
C ASN A 289 14.33 -6.63 -10.79
N LYS A 290 13.69 -5.77 -11.59
CA LYS A 290 14.29 -5.20 -12.80
C LYS A 290 14.43 -3.68 -12.66
N ALA A 291 15.66 -3.20 -12.52
CA ALA A 291 15.96 -1.77 -12.39
C ALA A 291 15.36 -0.93 -13.54
N GLU A 292 15.35 -1.46 -14.76
CA GLU A 292 14.76 -0.79 -15.94
C GLU A 292 13.29 -0.40 -15.78
N HIS A 293 12.52 -1.15 -14.98
CA HIS A 293 11.11 -0.87 -14.74
C HIS A 293 10.88 0.33 -13.82
N TYR A 294 11.88 0.76 -13.06
CA TYR A 294 11.78 1.92 -12.17
C TYR A 294 11.98 3.23 -12.91
N VAL A 295 12.51 3.20 -14.14
CA VAL A 295 12.78 4.39 -14.98
C VAL A 295 11.94 4.43 -16.25
N ASN A 296 11.26 3.33 -16.60
CA ASN A 296 10.34 3.28 -17.73
C ASN A 296 8.90 3.51 -17.26
N VAL A 297 8.32 4.66 -17.62
CA VAL A 297 6.96 5.08 -17.26
C VAL A 297 5.90 4.09 -17.76
N GLU A 298 6.12 3.41 -18.89
CA GLU A 298 5.21 2.39 -19.42
C GLU A 298 5.15 1.12 -18.55
N LYS A 299 6.14 0.95 -17.65
CA LYS A 299 6.22 -0.15 -16.70
C LYS A 299 5.66 0.22 -15.34
N TRP A 300 5.11 1.43 -15.18
CA TRP A 300 4.49 1.87 -13.95
C TRP A 300 2.98 1.68 -14.00
N ALA A 301 2.40 1.42 -12.84
CA ALA A 301 0.96 1.34 -12.68
C ALA A 301 0.53 2.14 -11.45
N SER A 302 -0.68 2.71 -11.53
CA SER A 302 -1.34 3.35 -10.40
C SER A 302 -2.46 2.46 -9.88
N CYS A 303 -2.61 2.40 -8.57
CA CYS A 303 -3.60 1.54 -7.92
C CYS A 303 -4.04 2.11 -6.58
N VAL A 304 -5.17 1.63 -6.07
CA VAL A 304 -5.55 1.82 -4.67
C VAL A 304 -5.32 0.52 -3.93
N MET A 305 -4.59 0.55 -2.83
CA MET A 305 -4.25 -0.65 -2.06
C MET A 305 -4.99 -0.77 -0.74
N SER A 306 -5.50 0.35 -0.21
CA SER A 306 -6.25 0.37 1.04
C SER A 306 -7.57 -0.39 0.87
N LYS A 307 -7.73 -1.51 1.58
CA LYS A 307 -8.98 -2.29 1.59
C LYS A 307 -10.12 -1.45 2.15
N PHE A 308 -9.85 -0.66 3.19
CA PHE A 308 -10.80 0.32 3.72
C PHE A 308 -11.30 1.31 2.65
N ALA A 309 -10.40 1.88 1.84
CA ALA A 309 -10.78 2.78 0.76
C ALA A 309 -11.59 2.06 -0.34
N LEU A 310 -11.17 0.86 -0.73
CA LEU A 310 -11.85 0.06 -1.75
C LEU A 310 -13.25 -0.39 -1.34
N GLN A 311 -13.46 -0.76 -0.08
CA GLN A 311 -14.79 -1.10 0.44
C GLN A 311 -15.74 0.10 0.40
N ARG A 312 -15.26 1.31 0.70
CA ARG A 312 -16.05 2.54 0.57
C ARG A 312 -16.36 2.85 -0.90
N MET A 313 -15.37 2.66 -1.78
CA MET A 313 -15.57 2.84 -3.22
C MET A 313 -16.48 1.78 -3.84
N ALA A 314 -16.59 0.56 -3.30
CA ALA A 314 -17.45 -0.49 -3.83
C ALA A 314 -18.94 -0.11 -3.82
N ALA A 315 -19.34 0.84 -2.98
CA ALA A 315 -20.69 1.40 -3.01
C ALA A 315 -20.94 2.40 -4.15
N MET A 316 -19.88 3.01 -4.69
CA MET A 316 -19.94 4.04 -5.74
C MET A 316 -19.55 3.49 -7.12
N MET A 317 -18.61 2.54 -7.16
CA MET A 317 -17.98 2.05 -8.38
C MET A 317 -18.60 0.75 -8.86
N SER A 318 -18.80 0.63 -10.17
CA SER A 318 -19.21 -0.61 -10.82
C SER A 318 -18.13 -1.69 -10.70
N PRO A 319 -18.48 -2.99 -10.88
CA PRO A 319 -17.53 -4.08 -10.80
C PRO A 319 -16.34 -3.94 -11.77
N ASP A 320 -16.54 -3.32 -12.93
CA ASP A 320 -15.49 -3.15 -13.97
C ASP A 320 -14.27 -2.34 -13.48
N PHE A 321 -14.48 -1.43 -12.51
CA PHE A 321 -13.37 -0.72 -11.86
C PHE A 321 -12.44 -1.70 -11.13
N PHE A 322 -13.02 -2.67 -10.43
CA PHE A 322 -12.28 -3.69 -9.69
C PHE A 322 -11.69 -4.74 -10.63
N GLU A 323 -12.34 -5.05 -11.75
CA GLU A 323 -11.75 -5.88 -12.82
C GLU A 323 -10.48 -5.25 -13.39
N THR A 324 -10.52 -3.93 -13.64
CA THR A 324 -9.36 -3.17 -14.08
C THR A 324 -8.25 -3.23 -13.02
N LEU A 325 -8.59 -3.03 -11.74
CA LEU A 325 -7.62 -3.12 -10.64
C LEU A 325 -7.02 -4.53 -10.50
N MET A 326 -7.80 -5.59 -10.68
CA MET A 326 -7.30 -6.97 -10.73
C MET A 326 -6.29 -7.16 -11.87
N GLY A 327 -6.57 -6.62 -13.06
CA GLY A 327 -5.64 -6.65 -14.19
C GLY A 327 -4.33 -5.95 -13.90
N ILE A 328 -4.38 -4.77 -13.27
CA ILE A 328 -3.20 -4.03 -12.79
C ILE A 328 -2.41 -4.85 -11.77
N ALA A 329 -3.09 -5.47 -10.80
CA ALA A 329 -2.46 -6.30 -9.78
C ALA A 329 -1.74 -7.52 -10.38
N LYS A 330 -2.39 -8.22 -11.32
CA LYS A 330 -1.77 -9.31 -12.09
C LYS A 330 -0.52 -8.84 -12.83
N GLY A 331 -0.60 -7.69 -13.49
CA GLY A 331 0.53 -7.09 -14.21
C GLY A 331 1.74 -6.80 -13.31
N MET A 332 1.50 -6.37 -12.07
CA MET A 332 2.54 -6.11 -11.06
C MET A 332 2.95 -7.34 -10.23
N LYS A 333 2.38 -8.52 -10.53
CA LYS A 333 2.54 -9.75 -9.73
C LYS A 333 2.24 -9.50 -8.23
N ASP A 334 1.15 -8.79 -7.94
CA ASP A 334 0.70 -8.50 -6.57
C ASP A 334 -0.55 -9.33 -6.20
N ASP A 335 -0.32 -10.54 -5.67
CA ASP A 335 -1.39 -11.45 -5.27
C ASP A 335 -2.32 -10.85 -4.20
N ARG A 336 -1.78 -10.01 -3.32
CA ARG A 336 -2.60 -9.35 -2.30
C ARG A 336 -3.54 -8.36 -2.93
N LEU A 337 -3.00 -7.43 -3.71
CA LEU A 337 -3.79 -6.38 -4.35
C LEU A 337 -4.86 -7.03 -5.24
N GLU A 338 -4.52 -8.13 -5.92
CA GLU A 338 -5.48 -8.89 -6.70
C GLU A 338 -6.59 -9.46 -5.80
N GLY A 339 -6.26 -10.01 -4.63
CA GLY A 339 -7.25 -10.46 -3.65
C GLY A 339 -8.14 -9.34 -3.12
N VAL A 340 -7.59 -8.17 -2.80
CA VAL A 340 -8.39 -7.00 -2.37
C VAL A 340 -9.32 -6.53 -3.49
N ALA A 341 -8.81 -6.50 -4.73
CA ALA A 341 -9.59 -6.12 -5.89
C ALA A 341 -10.72 -7.11 -6.19
N LEU A 342 -10.47 -8.42 -6.05
CA LEU A 342 -11.49 -9.45 -6.16
C LEU A 342 -12.61 -9.26 -5.12
N GLU A 343 -12.24 -9.00 -3.88
CA GLU A 343 -13.22 -8.75 -2.82
C GLU A 343 -14.08 -7.52 -3.16
N GLY A 344 -13.45 -6.42 -3.59
CA GLY A 344 -14.16 -5.22 -4.05
C GLY A 344 -15.07 -5.48 -5.25
N HIS A 345 -14.64 -6.33 -6.20
CA HIS A 345 -15.44 -6.79 -7.34
C HIS A 345 -16.70 -7.51 -6.90
N PHE A 346 -16.57 -8.46 -5.97
CA PHE A 346 -17.71 -9.22 -5.45
C PHE A 346 -18.68 -8.30 -4.70
N HIS A 347 -18.19 -7.48 -3.77
CA HIS A 347 -19.03 -6.56 -3.00
C HIS A 347 -19.73 -5.54 -3.90
N SER A 348 -19.04 -5.01 -4.90
CA SER A 348 -19.65 -4.14 -5.91
C SER A 348 -20.70 -4.88 -6.73
N SER A 349 -20.46 -6.14 -7.10
CA SER A 349 -21.40 -6.96 -7.86
C SER A 349 -22.71 -7.21 -7.09
N VAL A 350 -22.61 -7.51 -5.78
CA VAL A 350 -23.78 -7.63 -4.89
C VAL A 350 -24.55 -6.30 -4.83
N ARG A 351 -23.87 -5.18 -4.63
CA ARG A 351 -24.51 -3.85 -4.55
C ARG A 351 -25.20 -3.43 -5.86
N HIS A 352 -24.62 -3.78 -6.99
CA HIS A 352 -25.15 -3.49 -8.33
C HIS A 352 -26.10 -4.58 -8.84
N GLN A 353 -26.48 -5.54 -7.98
CA GLN A 353 -27.44 -6.60 -8.29
C GLN A 353 -27.06 -7.40 -9.54
N ARG A 354 -25.76 -7.61 -9.77
CA ARG A 354 -25.31 -8.56 -10.79
C ARG A 354 -25.69 -9.96 -10.31
N SER A 355 -26.13 -10.80 -11.24
CA SER A 355 -26.41 -12.21 -10.92
C SER A 355 -25.11 -12.91 -10.56
N ILE A 356 -25.08 -13.57 -9.41
CA ILE A 356 -23.94 -14.35 -8.93
C ILE A 356 -24.39 -15.78 -8.72
N LEU A 357 -23.71 -16.72 -9.35
CA LEU A 357 -23.89 -18.14 -9.12
C LEU A 357 -22.79 -18.62 -8.18
N VAL A 358 -23.16 -19.21 -7.04
CA VAL A 358 -22.23 -19.81 -6.08
C VAL A 358 -22.47 -21.32 -6.04
N GLN A 359 -21.44 -22.10 -6.28
CA GLN A 359 -21.52 -23.56 -6.26
C GLN A 359 -20.60 -24.11 -5.17
N TYR A 360 -21.17 -24.81 -4.19
CA TYR A 360 -20.48 -25.16 -2.95
C TYR A 360 -20.37 -26.66 -2.73
N TYR A 361 -19.34 -27.04 -1.97
CA TYR A 361 -19.13 -28.35 -1.35
C TYR A 361 -19.00 -28.18 0.15
N LYS A 362 -19.34 -29.22 0.90
CA LYS A 362 -18.93 -29.37 2.29
C LYS A 362 -17.41 -29.28 2.39
N TYR A 363 -16.90 -28.53 3.36
CA TYR A 363 -15.49 -28.57 3.70
C TYR A 363 -15.20 -29.89 4.44
N ASP A 364 -14.19 -30.62 3.99
CA ASP A 364 -13.89 -31.96 4.51
C ASP A 364 -13.43 -31.98 5.98
N ASN A 365 -12.84 -30.88 6.45
CA ASN A 365 -12.30 -30.71 7.80
C ASN A 365 -11.44 -31.89 8.28
N VAL A 366 -10.58 -32.44 7.41
CA VAL A 366 -9.68 -33.55 7.75
C VAL A 366 -8.25 -33.31 7.28
N ASN A 367 -7.30 -33.92 7.97
CA ASN A 367 -5.95 -34.05 7.45
C ASN A 367 -5.89 -35.04 6.26
N ARG A 368 -5.85 -34.51 5.04
CA ARG A 368 -5.78 -35.31 3.81
C ARG A 368 -4.50 -36.12 3.62
N LYS A 369 -3.47 -35.94 4.46
CA LYS A 369 -2.29 -36.83 4.46
C LYS A 369 -2.62 -38.19 5.08
N THR A 370 -3.62 -38.25 5.96
CA THR A 370 -4.02 -39.46 6.70
C THR A 370 -5.40 -39.97 6.28
N VAL A 371 -6.26 -39.10 5.77
CA VAL A 371 -7.63 -39.44 5.33
C VAL A 371 -7.69 -39.35 3.80
N HIS A 372 -7.91 -40.49 3.13
CA HIS A 372 -7.86 -40.59 1.66
C HIS A 372 -9.23 -40.44 0.97
N ASP A 373 -10.33 -40.62 1.70
CA ASP A 373 -11.73 -40.55 1.20
C ASP A 373 -12.35 -39.14 1.33
N TRP A 374 -11.52 -38.12 1.52
CA TRP A 374 -11.94 -36.71 1.70
C TRP A 374 -12.86 -36.19 0.58
N GLU A 375 -12.69 -36.65 -0.67
CA GLU A 375 -13.58 -36.27 -1.78
C GLU A 375 -15.02 -36.71 -1.54
N SER A 376 -15.21 -37.90 -0.97
CA SER A 376 -16.52 -38.41 -0.63
C SER A 376 -17.15 -37.57 0.48
N ILE A 377 -16.36 -37.09 1.44
CA ILE A 377 -16.83 -36.21 2.53
C ILE A 377 -17.34 -34.89 1.94
N MET A 378 -16.59 -34.27 1.03
CA MET A 378 -16.98 -33.02 0.38
C MET A 378 -18.29 -33.16 -0.41
N ARG A 379 -18.51 -34.32 -1.04
CA ARG A 379 -19.71 -34.60 -1.86
C ARG A 379 -20.94 -35.00 -1.03
N GLN A 380 -20.82 -35.19 0.29
CA GLN A 380 -21.98 -35.47 1.15
C GLN A 380 -23.02 -34.35 1.12
N GLU A 381 -22.56 -33.10 0.94
CA GLU A 381 -23.42 -31.93 0.82
C GLU A 381 -22.82 -30.97 -0.22
N MET A 382 -23.59 -30.72 -1.27
CA MET A 382 -23.21 -29.81 -2.36
C MET A 382 -24.46 -29.16 -2.96
N GLY A 383 -24.29 -28.01 -3.58
CA GLY A 383 -25.40 -27.33 -4.23
C GLY A 383 -25.01 -26.02 -4.89
N SER A 384 -26.02 -25.31 -5.37
CA SER A 384 -25.89 -23.99 -5.97
C SER A 384 -26.78 -22.97 -5.27
N ILE A 385 -26.28 -21.75 -5.17
CA ILE A 385 -26.99 -20.58 -4.67
C ILE A 385 -26.98 -19.56 -5.80
N GLU A 386 -28.15 -19.10 -6.20
CA GLU A 386 -28.29 -17.97 -7.10
C GLU A 386 -28.55 -16.72 -6.27
N VAL A 387 -27.63 -15.77 -6.33
CA VAL A 387 -27.78 -14.47 -5.69
C VAL A 387 -28.37 -13.53 -6.73
N ASN A 388 -29.68 -13.35 -6.64
CA ASN A 388 -30.47 -12.48 -7.52
C ASN A 388 -31.28 -11.50 -6.67
N GLY A 389 -31.23 -10.20 -7.00
CA GLY A 389 -32.15 -9.20 -6.46
C GLY A 389 -31.53 -8.14 -5.54
N PRO A 390 -32.34 -7.15 -5.10
CA PRO A 390 -31.88 -6.05 -4.27
C PRO A 390 -31.47 -6.58 -2.90
N SER A 391 -30.23 -6.31 -2.51
CA SER A 391 -29.73 -6.57 -1.16
C SER A 391 -29.63 -5.25 -0.41
N VAL A 392 -30.21 -5.15 0.79
CA VAL A 392 -29.89 -4.06 1.70
C VAL A 392 -28.48 -4.28 2.23
N VAL A 393 -27.53 -3.50 1.71
CA VAL A 393 -26.09 -3.67 2.00
C VAL A 393 -25.57 -2.63 2.98
N LYS A 394 -25.12 -3.05 4.17
CA LYS A 394 -24.49 -2.18 5.17
C LYS A 394 -22.97 -2.40 5.27
N CYS A 395 -22.22 -1.34 5.59
CA CYS A 395 -20.79 -1.38 5.85
C CYS A 395 -20.49 -0.68 7.18
N GLU A 396 -20.40 -1.46 8.25
CA GLU A 396 -20.44 -1.00 9.65
C GLU A 396 -19.53 -1.89 10.53
N GLY A 397 -19.34 -1.52 11.80
CA GLY A 397 -18.42 -2.22 12.70
C GLY A 397 -16.98 -1.72 12.53
N GLY A 398 -16.66 -0.61 13.18
CA GLY A 398 -15.34 0.02 13.09
C GLY A 398 -14.24 -0.69 13.89
N ASN A 399 -14.61 -1.67 14.70
CA ASN A 399 -13.75 -2.57 15.48
C ASN A 399 -14.54 -3.86 15.80
N ARG A 400 -13.86 -4.87 16.37
CA ARG A 400 -14.43 -6.20 16.68
C ARG A 400 -15.69 -6.13 17.55
N LYS A 401 -15.72 -5.30 18.59
CA LYS A 401 -16.89 -5.16 19.48
C LYS A 401 -18.11 -4.58 18.74
N GLU A 402 -17.88 -3.56 17.92
CA GLU A 402 -18.94 -2.99 17.09
C GLU A 402 -19.45 -3.98 16.05
N CYS A 403 -18.59 -4.83 15.47
CA CYS A 403 -19.03 -5.91 14.57
C CYS A 403 -19.99 -6.88 15.29
N VAL A 404 -19.68 -7.29 16.51
CA VAL A 404 -20.55 -8.17 17.32
C VAL A 404 -21.90 -7.49 17.59
N ALA A 405 -21.89 -6.21 17.99
CA ALA A 405 -23.12 -5.45 18.22
C ALA A 405 -24.01 -5.37 16.96
N VAL A 406 -23.40 -5.24 15.77
CA VAL A 406 -24.14 -5.29 14.50
C VAL A 406 -24.75 -6.68 14.27
N MET A 407 -24.03 -7.76 14.57
CA MET A 407 -24.56 -9.13 14.47
C MET A 407 -25.70 -9.38 15.45
N GLU A 408 -25.62 -8.86 16.68
CA GLU A 408 -26.69 -8.92 17.69
C GLU A 408 -27.95 -8.18 17.23
N SER A 409 -27.80 -6.95 16.71
CA SER A 409 -28.91 -6.19 16.13
C SER A 409 -29.57 -6.98 15.00
N TRP A 410 -28.76 -7.49 14.07
CA TRP A 410 -29.27 -8.20 12.89
C TRP A 410 -29.95 -9.52 13.25
N ALA A 411 -29.41 -10.28 14.21
CA ALA A 411 -30.04 -11.51 14.69
C ALA A 411 -31.41 -11.22 15.34
N SER A 412 -31.52 -10.12 16.09
CA SER A 412 -32.80 -9.69 16.68
C SER A 412 -33.80 -9.12 15.66
N ASN A 413 -33.31 -8.59 14.53
CA ASN A 413 -34.13 -8.06 13.45
C ASN A 413 -33.61 -8.56 12.07
N PRO A 414 -33.93 -9.81 11.67
CA PRO A 414 -33.44 -10.41 10.43
C PRO A 414 -33.83 -9.67 9.13
N SER A 415 -34.76 -8.72 9.19
CA SER A 415 -35.16 -7.87 8.04
C SER A 415 -34.36 -6.58 7.89
N GLU A 416 -33.47 -6.26 8.84
CA GLU A 416 -32.73 -5.00 8.84
C GLU A 416 -31.77 -4.86 7.66
N MET A 417 -31.17 -5.97 7.23
CA MET A 417 -30.25 -6.02 6.10
C MET A 417 -30.19 -7.43 5.47
N ASP A 418 -29.60 -7.50 4.28
CA ASP A 418 -29.38 -8.77 3.55
C ASP A 418 -27.89 -9.08 3.38
N TYR A 419 -27.03 -8.06 3.43
CA TYR A 419 -25.59 -8.21 3.28
C TYR A 419 -24.85 -7.19 4.15
N TRP A 420 -23.83 -7.66 4.85
CA TRP A 420 -23.01 -6.85 5.73
C TRP A 420 -21.53 -7.00 5.39
N ILE A 421 -20.80 -5.87 5.40
CA ILE A 421 -19.36 -5.81 5.21
C ILE A 421 -18.75 -5.16 6.47
N PRO A 422 -17.75 -5.77 7.12
CA PRO A 422 -17.06 -5.16 8.26
C PRO A 422 -16.29 -3.90 7.82
N ALA A 423 -16.38 -2.83 8.59
CA ALA A 423 -15.61 -1.60 8.40
C ALA A 423 -14.23 -1.62 9.11
N THR A 424 -13.72 -2.82 9.36
CA THR A 424 -12.46 -3.15 10.07
C THR A 424 -11.90 -4.48 9.56
N SER A 425 -10.65 -4.80 9.92
CA SER A 425 -10.11 -6.14 9.69
C SER A 425 -10.66 -7.13 10.70
N LEU A 426 -11.01 -8.34 10.25
CA LEU A 426 -11.43 -9.47 11.10
C LEU A 426 -10.47 -10.65 10.94
N CYS A 427 -9.16 -10.37 11.05
CA CYS A 427 -8.09 -11.38 10.95
C CYS A 427 -8.14 -12.20 9.64
N GLU A 428 -8.57 -11.58 8.54
CA GLU A 428 -8.82 -12.23 7.24
C GLU A 428 -9.86 -13.37 7.25
N THR A 429 -10.57 -13.61 8.36
CA THR A 429 -11.49 -14.75 8.49
C THR A 429 -12.87 -14.45 7.89
N ILE A 430 -13.36 -13.23 8.05
CA ILE A 430 -14.68 -12.82 7.56
C ILE A 430 -14.53 -11.52 6.77
N ASP A 431 -14.94 -11.57 5.50
CA ASP A 431 -14.98 -10.43 4.59
C ASP A 431 -16.40 -9.89 4.42
N ALA A 432 -17.42 -10.70 4.66
CA ALA A 432 -18.83 -10.30 4.67
C ALA A 432 -19.71 -11.34 5.36
N VAL A 433 -20.94 -10.94 5.69
CA VAL A 433 -22.03 -11.84 6.10
C VAL A 433 -23.22 -11.61 5.20
N ALA A 434 -23.76 -12.68 4.63
CA ALA A 434 -24.84 -12.62 3.65
C ALA A 434 -26.03 -13.48 4.06
N LYS A 435 -27.24 -12.94 3.95
CA LYS A 435 -28.48 -13.67 4.17
C LYS A 435 -28.91 -14.29 2.84
N TRP A 436 -28.60 -15.57 2.65
CA TRP A 436 -28.88 -16.28 1.40
C TRP A 436 -29.81 -17.46 1.60
N THR A 437 -30.52 -17.84 0.53
CA THR A 437 -31.38 -19.01 0.53
C THR A 437 -30.64 -20.17 -0.10
N LEU A 438 -30.34 -21.21 0.70
CA LEU A 438 -29.73 -22.43 0.20
C LEU A 438 -30.77 -23.37 -0.44
N PRO A 439 -30.32 -24.38 -1.22
CA PRO A 439 -31.18 -25.47 -1.69
C PRO A 439 -32.07 -26.02 -0.57
N GLY A 440 -33.36 -26.20 -0.85
CA GLY A 440 -34.37 -26.54 0.15
C GLY A 440 -35.13 -25.34 0.75
N LYS A 441 -34.92 -24.13 0.22
CA LYS A 441 -35.58 -22.87 0.65
C LYS A 441 -35.26 -22.46 2.10
N VAL A 442 -34.12 -22.91 2.61
CA VAL A 442 -33.66 -22.55 3.96
C VAL A 442 -32.83 -21.27 3.87
N VAL A 443 -33.30 -20.22 4.52
CA VAL A 443 -32.54 -18.97 4.68
C VAL A 443 -31.45 -19.19 5.71
N ARG A 444 -30.20 -18.84 5.38
CA ARG A 444 -29.04 -18.91 6.26
C ARG A 444 -28.26 -17.60 6.25
N PHE A 445 -27.64 -17.29 7.38
CA PHE A 445 -26.62 -16.25 7.49
C PHE A 445 -25.25 -16.86 7.19
N CYS A 446 -24.74 -16.56 6.00
CA CYS A 446 -23.52 -17.10 5.43
C CYS A 446 -22.35 -16.17 5.74
N PHE A 447 -21.41 -16.61 6.57
CA PHE A 447 -20.15 -15.95 6.85
C PHE A 447 -19.16 -16.23 5.72
N LEU A 448 -18.76 -15.20 4.99
CA LEU A 448 -18.02 -15.31 3.74
C LEU A 448 -16.54 -14.94 3.95
N GLN A 449 -15.65 -15.78 3.41
CA GLN A 449 -14.23 -15.47 3.24
C GLN A 449 -13.90 -15.48 1.74
N LEU A 450 -13.57 -14.33 1.16
CA LEU A 450 -13.21 -14.22 -0.25
C LEU A 450 -11.71 -14.41 -0.47
N THR A 451 -11.35 -15.35 -1.33
CA THR A 451 -9.94 -15.70 -1.51
C THR A 451 -9.60 -16.27 -2.88
N LYS A 452 -8.42 -15.92 -3.37
CA LYS A 452 -7.74 -16.60 -4.47
C LYS A 452 -6.73 -17.66 -4.01
N ALA A 453 -6.29 -17.57 -2.77
CA ALA A 453 -5.30 -18.48 -2.20
C ALA A 453 -5.94 -19.82 -1.86
N THR A 454 -5.19 -20.90 -2.10
CA THR A 454 -5.57 -22.26 -1.73
C THR A 454 -5.30 -22.58 -0.27
N ILE A 455 -4.58 -21.71 0.46
CA ILE A 455 -4.39 -21.81 1.91
C ILE A 455 -4.75 -20.45 2.51
N ARG A 456 -5.64 -20.43 3.49
CA ARG A 456 -6.06 -19.18 4.15
C ARG A 456 -6.15 -19.32 5.66
N LYS A 457 -5.75 -18.25 6.36
CA LYS A 457 -5.93 -18.13 7.80
C LYS A 457 -7.42 -18.24 8.13
N PHE A 458 -7.72 -18.99 9.16
CA PHE A 458 -9.07 -19.17 9.67
C PHE A 458 -9.04 -19.13 11.19
N ASP A 459 -9.76 -18.18 11.77
CA ASP A 459 -9.88 -18.02 13.21
C ASP A 459 -11.27 -18.46 13.67
N ALA A 460 -11.34 -19.65 14.26
CA ALA A 460 -12.59 -20.24 14.71
C ALA A 460 -13.25 -19.43 15.84
N ASP A 461 -12.45 -18.74 16.68
CA ASP A 461 -12.96 -17.91 17.77
C ASP A 461 -13.61 -16.64 17.21
N VAL A 462 -13.01 -16.03 16.18
CA VAL A 462 -13.60 -14.88 15.46
C VAL A 462 -14.91 -15.29 14.79
N LEU A 463 -14.96 -16.46 14.14
CA LEU A 463 -16.20 -16.96 13.53
C LEU A 463 -17.28 -17.18 14.58
N TRP A 464 -16.96 -17.88 15.68
CA TRP A 464 -17.92 -18.18 16.73
C TRP A 464 -18.47 -16.90 17.37
N GLU A 465 -17.61 -15.94 17.72
CA GLU A 465 -18.03 -14.69 18.36
C GLU A 465 -19.05 -13.91 17.51
N LEU A 466 -18.88 -13.89 16.19
CA LEU A 466 -19.80 -13.19 15.28
C LEU A 466 -21.05 -14.03 14.92
N ALA A 467 -20.94 -15.35 14.92
CA ALA A 467 -22.06 -16.24 14.62
C ALA A 467 -22.96 -16.54 15.83
N GLN A 468 -22.41 -16.50 17.04
CA GLN A 468 -23.10 -16.83 18.29
C GLN A 468 -24.43 -16.06 18.46
N PRO A 469 -24.53 -14.75 18.15
CA PRO A 469 -25.82 -14.06 18.22
C PRO A 469 -26.93 -14.74 17.41
N PHE A 470 -26.65 -15.16 16.17
CA PHE A 470 -27.63 -15.86 15.33
C PHE A 470 -27.99 -17.23 15.90
N VAL A 471 -27.00 -17.98 16.39
CA VAL A 471 -27.22 -19.29 17.02
C VAL A 471 -28.11 -19.17 18.26
N ASN A 472 -27.89 -18.15 19.09
CA ASN A 472 -28.72 -17.87 20.27
C ASN A 472 -30.18 -17.57 19.91
N TRP A 473 -30.42 -16.94 18.76
CA TRP A 473 -31.74 -16.70 18.18
C TRP A 473 -32.29 -17.88 17.36
N GLN A 474 -31.60 -19.03 17.37
CA GLN A 474 -31.95 -20.24 16.59
C GLN A 474 -32.02 -19.97 15.07
N LEU A 475 -31.25 -19.01 14.58
CA LEU A 475 -31.15 -18.68 13.17
C LEU A 475 -30.06 -19.55 12.52
N PRO A 476 -30.35 -20.20 11.37
CA PRO A 476 -29.36 -20.99 10.66
C PRO A 476 -28.17 -20.16 10.18
N VAL A 477 -26.96 -20.63 10.47
CA VAL A 477 -25.70 -20.01 10.03
C VAL A 477 -24.88 -21.00 9.21
N CYS A 478 -23.94 -20.51 8.41
CA CYS A 478 -22.86 -21.32 7.87
C CYS A 478 -21.64 -20.47 7.54
N TYR A 479 -20.50 -21.12 7.33
CA TYR A 479 -19.29 -20.50 6.82
C TYR A 479 -19.03 -20.94 5.37
N ILE A 480 -18.62 -20.01 4.50
CA ILE A 480 -18.29 -20.30 3.11
C ILE A 480 -16.98 -19.62 2.72
N ALA A 481 -15.95 -20.40 2.41
CA ALA A 481 -14.80 -19.91 1.68
C ALA A 481 -15.15 -19.79 0.19
N LEU A 482 -15.18 -18.56 -0.34
CA LEU A 482 -15.55 -18.22 -1.70
C LEU A 482 -14.30 -17.97 -2.56
N LEU A 483 -14.12 -18.82 -3.57
CA LEU A 483 -13.08 -18.67 -4.59
C LEU A 483 -13.69 -18.18 -5.91
N PRO A 484 -12.99 -17.38 -6.73
CA PRO A 484 -13.46 -17.14 -8.08
C PRO A 484 -13.38 -18.44 -8.87
N GLU A 485 -14.29 -18.64 -9.82
CA GLU A 485 -14.11 -19.72 -10.78
C GLU A 485 -12.78 -19.58 -11.54
N ASP A 486 -12.13 -20.72 -11.75
CA ASP A 486 -10.97 -20.85 -12.61
C ASP A 486 -11.29 -21.90 -13.69
N PRO A 487 -11.23 -21.54 -14.98
CA PRO A 487 -11.58 -22.45 -16.07
C PRO A 487 -10.61 -23.63 -16.19
N ASP A 488 -9.39 -23.50 -15.68
CA ASP A 488 -8.33 -24.49 -15.82
C ASP A 488 -8.27 -25.46 -14.62
N GLU A 489 -8.82 -25.08 -13.46
CA GLU A 489 -8.70 -25.85 -12.22
C GLU A 489 -9.86 -25.64 -11.23
N ASP A 490 -10.42 -26.74 -10.67
CA ASP A 490 -11.32 -26.63 -9.51
C ASP A 490 -10.53 -26.43 -8.21
N LYS A 491 -10.24 -25.17 -7.90
CA LYS A 491 -9.46 -24.77 -6.71
C LYS A 491 -10.11 -25.18 -5.39
N ARG A 492 -11.42 -25.47 -5.34
CA ARG A 492 -12.08 -25.96 -4.12
C ARG A 492 -11.48 -27.27 -3.66
N LEU A 493 -11.04 -28.11 -4.59
CA LEU A 493 -10.41 -29.39 -4.29
C LEU A 493 -9.04 -29.22 -3.64
N ARG A 494 -8.35 -28.09 -3.81
CA ARG A 494 -7.02 -27.85 -3.19
C ARG A 494 -7.08 -26.91 -1.99
N PHE A 495 -8.19 -26.20 -1.83
CA PHE A 495 -8.38 -25.24 -0.76
C PHE A 495 -8.24 -25.87 0.64
N ARG A 496 -7.59 -25.14 1.55
CA ARG A 496 -7.37 -25.48 2.95
C ARG A 496 -7.49 -24.26 3.83
N MET A 497 -8.10 -24.45 4.99
CA MET A 497 -7.99 -23.51 6.10
C MET A 497 -6.62 -23.68 6.78
N ASN A 498 -6.20 -22.66 7.53
CA ASN A 498 -5.03 -22.68 8.39
C ASN A 498 -5.44 -22.12 9.77
N PRO A 499 -5.60 -22.99 10.79
CA PRO A 499 -5.33 -24.44 10.79
C PRO A 499 -6.26 -25.24 9.86
N VAL A 500 -5.79 -26.39 9.37
CA VAL A 500 -6.53 -27.24 8.40
C VAL A 500 -7.79 -27.83 9.03
N GLU A 501 -7.66 -28.29 10.26
CA GLU A 501 -8.72 -28.93 11.03
C GLU A 501 -9.23 -27.93 12.07
N VAL A 502 -10.51 -27.60 11.97
CA VAL A 502 -11.25 -26.83 12.97
C VAL A 502 -11.59 -27.76 14.13
N THR A 503 -11.10 -27.42 15.32
CA THR A 503 -11.24 -28.22 16.54
C THR A 503 -12.20 -27.61 17.56
N LEU A 504 -12.63 -26.36 17.35
CA LEU A 504 -13.54 -25.67 18.26
C LEU A 504 -14.96 -26.28 18.17
N GLN A 505 -15.36 -27.02 19.21
CA GLN A 505 -16.60 -27.81 19.20
C GLN A 505 -17.86 -26.97 18.96
N THR A 506 -17.93 -25.75 19.53
CA THR A 506 -19.08 -24.86 19.34
C THR A 506 -19.29 -24.49 17.87
N VAL A 507 -18.21 -24.36 17.08
CA VAL A 507 -18.29 -24.15 15.63
C VAL A 507 -18.78 -25.42 14.94
N LEU A 508 -18.20 -26.58 15.25
CA LEU A 508 -18.55 -27.84 14.60
C LEU A 508 -20.01 -28.26 14.82
N ASP A 509 -20.56 -27.97 16.00
CA ASP A 509 -21.93 -28.35 16.36
C ASP A 509 -22.99 -27.46 15.69
N HIS A 510 -22.66 -26.20 15.37
CA HIS A 510 -23.65 -25.19 14.96
C HIS A 510 -23.41 -24.59 13.57
N ILE A 511 -22.19 -24.65 13.05
CA ILE A 511 -21.79 -23.91 11.85
C ILE A 511 -21.23 -24.87 10.80
N PRO A 512 -22.06 -25.31 9.84
CA PRO A 512 -21.59 -26.02 8.67
C PRO A 512 -20.53 -25.22 7.91
N LEU A 513 -19.44 -25.88 7.55
CA LEU A 513 -18.31 -25.29 6.83
C LEU A 513 -18.36 -25.71 5.36
N TYR A 514 -18.25 -24.74 4.46
CA TYR A 514 -18.29 -24.96 3.02
C TYR A 514 -17.10 -24.29 2.31
N VAL A 515 -16.80 -24.83 1.13
CA VAL A 515 -15.93 -24.20 0.14
C VAL A 515 -16.69 -24.11 -1.17
N ALA A 516 -16.63 -22.96 -1.84
CA ALA A 516 -17.38 -22.70 -3.05
C ALA A 516 -16.57 -21.93 -4.07
N HIS A 517 -17.01 -22.02 -5.32
CA HIS A 517 -16.62 -21.07 -6.36
C HIS A 517 -17.80 -20.18 -6.71
N PHE A 518 -17.51 -18.98 -7.18
CA PHE A 518 -18.53 -18.06 -7.67
C PHE A 518 -18.24 -17.60 -9.10
N GLN A 519 -19.32 -17.35 -9.84
CA GLN A 519 -19.33 -16.71 -11.14
C GLN A 519 -20.22 -15.47 -11.06
N VAL A 520 -19.75 -14.36 -11.60
CA VAL A 520 -20.57 -13.15 -11.77
C VAL A 520 -20.97 -13.09 -13.24
N ALA A 521 -22.27 -12.97 -13.53
CA ALA A 521 -22.74 -12.84 -14.90
C ALA A 521 -22.10 -11.62 -15.58
N SER A 522 -21.48 -11.82 -16.75
CA SER A 522 -21.00 -10.73 -17.58
C SER A 522 -22.17 -9.89 -18.08
N GLN A 523 -22.06 -8.56 -18.05
CA GLN A 523 -23.04 -7.72 -18.72
C GLN A 523 -23.06 -8.07 -20.22
N LEU A 524 -24.21 -8.51 -20.72
CA LEU A 524 -24.51 -8.36 -22.14
C LEU A 524 -24.43 -6.86 -22.42
N THR A 525 -23.36 -6.42 -23.08
CA THR A 525 -23.33 -5.10 -23.70
C THR A 525 -24.45 -5.09 -24.73
N SER A 526 -25.59 -4.53 -24.38
CA SER A 526 -26.58 -4.12 -25.37
C SER A 526 -25.89 -3.11 -26.29
N GLY A 527 -25.56 -3.57 -27.50
CA GLY A 527 -24.94 -2.75 -28.53
C GLY A 527 -25.84 -1.65 -29.07
#